data_AF-A0A1A2A416-F1
#
_entry.id   AF-A0A1A2A416-F1
#
_cell.length_a   1.000
_cell.length_b   1.000
_cell.length_c   1.000
_cell.angle_alpha   90.00
_cell.angle_beta   90.00
_cell.angle_gamma   90.00
#
_symmetry.space_group_name_H-M   'P 1'
#
loop_
_entity.id
_entity.type
_entity.pdbx_description
1 polymer ?
#
loop_
_entity_poly.entity_id
_entity_poly.type
_entity_poly.pdbx_seq_one_letter_code
_entity_poly.pdbx_strand_id
1 'polypeptide(L)'
;MTRIVPSEAFAAVPTQDLGQGDRINLGVAAIMGRLPAVTEALGSLTAALRANGTLAPRLLELVRLRIAFFNQCRSCMAVRYQSAIDDGLDDAAVCSLERPADAEHLSAAERSALRFAELFATNHLAIDDAVYDELREHFSEDQLVELGVHCAVALGIGRLAASWDVSDDLPETAASSERLAPWNSESVVATG
;
A
#
# COMPACT_ATOMS: atom_id res chain seq x y z
N MET A 1 12.55 11.65 12.58
CA MET A 1 13.75 11.84 11.74
C MET A 1 14.16 10.46 11.26
N THR A 2 14.21 10.28 9.94
CA THR A 2 14.46 8.99 9.27
C THR A 2 15.67 8.27 9.86
N ARG A 3 15.51 6.99 10.19
CA ARG A 3 16.52 6.17 10.92
C ARG A 3 17.66 5.68 10.03
N ILE A 4 17.45 5.60 8.72
CA ILE A 4 18.47 5.19 7.76
C ILE A 4 18.75 6.34 6.81
N VAL A 5 20.03 6.69 6.66
CA VAL A 5 20.49 7.71 5.72
C VAL A 5 20.23 7.24 4.29
N PRO A 6 19.52 8.01 3.44
CA PRO A 6 19.29 7.64 2.05
C PRO A 6 20.57 7.42 1.24
N SER A 7 20.45 6.76 0.09
CA SER A 7 21.54 6.59 -0.88
C SER A 7 21.89 7.91 -1.56
N GLU A 8 23.19 8.19 -1.72
CA GLU A 8 23.67 9.39 -2.42
C GLU A 8 23.23 9.43 -3.89
N ALA A 9 23.01 8.26 -4.50
CA ALA A 9 22.51 8.16 -5.88
C ALA A 9 21.13 8.82 -6.04
N PHE A 10 20.32 8.85 -4.97
CA PHE A 10 19.00 9.47 -4.96
C PHE A 10 19.03 10.95 -4.56
N ALA A 11 20.10 11.43 -3.94
CA ALA A 11 20.26 12.84 -3.59
C ALA A 11 20.37 13.75 -4.83
N ALA A 12 20.74 13.19 -5.97
CA ALA A 12 20.83 13.88 -7.26
C ALA A 12 19.52 13.87 -8.07
N VAL A 13 18.47 13.16 -7.62
CA VAL A 13 17.18 13.10 -8.33
C VAL A 13 16.48 14.46 -8.17
N PRO A 14 16.22 15.20 -9.27
CA PRO A 14 15.47 16.45 -9.19
C PRO A 14 14.05 16.19 -8.70
N THR A 15 13.67 16.80 -7.58
CA THR A 15 12.32 16.63 -6.99
C THR A 15 11.36 17.76 -7.36
N GLN A 16 11.86 18.79 -8.06
CA GLN A 16 11.14 20.04 -8.37
C GLN A 16 9.90 19.80 -9.25
N ASP A 17 10.01 18.80 -10.15
CA ASP A 17 8.96 18.44 -11.09
C ASP A 17 8.08 17.29 -10.58
N LEU A 18 8.37 16.74 -9.39
CA LEU A 18 7.62 15.63 -8.81
C LEU A 18 6.44 16.14 -7.97
N GLY A 19 5.28 15.51 -8.12
CA GLY A 19 4.15 15.68 -7.21
C GLY A 19 4.50 15.24 -5.78
N GLN A 20 3.76 15.73 -4.78
CA GLN A 20 4.05 15.40 -3.38
C GLN A 20 4.01 13.88 -3.10
N GLY A 21 3.04 13.15 -3.66
CA GLY A 21 2.97 11.70 -3.50
C GLY A 21 4.19 10.97 -4.07
N ASP A 22 4.72 11.44 -5.19
CA ASP A 22 5.92 10.85 -5.81
C ASP A 22 7.18 11.15 -4.97
N ARG A 23 7.27 12.32 -4.34
CA ARG A 23 8.35 12.63 -3.38
C ARG A 23 8.28 11.76 -2.13
N ILE A 24 7.08 11.50 -1.60
CA ILE A 24 6.90 10.56 -0.48
C ILE A 24 7.40 9.15 -0.86
N ASN A 25 7.03 8.66 -2.05
CA ASN A 25 7.50 7.37 -2.56
C ASN A 25 9.03 7.34 -2.75
N LEU A 26 9.61 8.46 -3.20
CA LEU A 26 11.05 8.62 -3.37
C LEU A 26 11.80 8.44 -2.04
N GLY A 27 11.23 8.88 -0.90
CA GLY A 27 11.84 8.71 0.41
C GLY A 27 12.13 7.25 0.76
N VAL A 28 11.18 6.35 0.54
CA VAL A 28 11.37 4.90 0.75
C VAL A 28 12.37 4.33 -0.26
N ALA A 29 12.21 4.68 -1.54
CA ALA A 29 13.08 4.21 -2.62
C ALA A 29 14.55 4.63 -2.40
N ALA A 30 14.79 5.84 -1.90
CA ALA A 30 16.11 6.37 -1.65
C ALA A 30 16.85 5.62 -0.54
N ILE A 31 16.14 5.16 0.50
CA ILE A 31 16.71 4.29 1.53
C ILE A 31 17.01 2.90 0.97
N MET A 32 16.07 2.31 0.21
CA MET A 32 16.29 1.00 -0.42
C MET A 32 17.47 1.03 -1.39
N GLY A 33 17.66 2.14 -2.11
CA GLY A 33 18.75 2.39 -3.04
C GLY A 33 20.16 2.32 -2.46
N ARG A 34 20.32 2.11 -1.14
CA ARG A 34 21.59 1.67 -0.54
C ARG A 34 21.99 0.26 -0.96
N LEU A 35 21.02 -0.56 -1.38
CA LEU A 35 21.16 -1.88 -1.98
C LEU A 35 20.55 -1.86 -3.39
N PRO A 36 21.26 -1.31 -4.39
CA PRO A 36 20.69 -1.03 -5.71
C PRO A 36 20.18 -2.30 -6.42
N ALA A 37 20.96 -3.39 -6.43
CA ALA A 37 20.55 -4.64 -7.06
C ALA A 37 19.28 -5.25 -6.43
N VAL A 38 19.11 -5.08 -5.10
CA VAL A 38 17.90 -5.56 -4.40
C VAL A 38 16.70 -4.67 -4.72
N THR A 39 16.92 -3.35 -4.81
CA THR A 39 15.87 -2.38 -5.17
C THR A 39 15.41 -2.58 -6.60
N GLU A 40 16.33 -2.85 -7.52
CA GLU A 40 16.04 -3.19 -8.91
C GLU A 40 15.18 -4.46 -8.99
N ALA A 41 15.58 -5.54 -8.29
CA ALA A 41 14.82 -6.79 -8.28
C ALA A 41 13.38 -6.60 -7.72
N LEU A 42 13.22 -5.80 -6.67
CA LEU A 42 11.89 -5.47 -6.15
C LEU A 42 11.07 -4.63 -7.14
N GLY A 43 11.72 -3.68 -7.82
CA GLY A 43 11.13 -2.91 -8.90
C GLY A 43 10.64 -3.80 -10.04
N SER A 44 11.46 -4.78 -10.45
CA SER A 44 11.09 -5.77 -11.47
C SER A 44 9.91 -6.64 -11.03
N LEU A 45 9.86 -7.08 -9.77
CA LEU A 45 8.69 -7.80 -9.23
C LEU A 45 7.42 -6.96 -9.33
N THR A 46 7.49 -5.70 -8.90
CA THR A 46 6.35 -4.78 -8.91
C THR A 46 5.89 -4.46 -10.34
N ALA A 47 6.83 -4.30 -11.27
CA ALA A 47 6.55 -4.09 -12.68
C ALA A 47 5.92 -5.34 -13.32
N ALA A 48 6.38 -6.54 -12.96
CA ALA A 48 5.80 -7.79 -13.44
C ALA A 48 4.35 -7.96 -12.97
N LEU A 49 4.04 -7.63 -11.71
CA LEU A 49 2.67 -7.59 -11.20
C LEU A 49 1.80 -6.60 -11.96
N ARG A 50 2.27 -5.36 -12.19
CA ARG A 50 1.51 -4.37 -12.97
C ARG A 50 1.25 -4.78 -14.42
N ALA A 51 2.22 -5.43 -15.05
CA ALA A 51 2.13 -5.80 -16.46
C ALA A 51 1.31 -7.07 -16.72
N ASN A 52 1.29 -8.01 -15.77
CA ASN A 52 0.69 -9.35 -15.96
C ASN A 52 -0.44 -9.66 -14.97
N GLY A 53 -0.61 -8.83 -13.94
CA GLY A 53 -1.72 -8.91 -13.01
C GLY A 53 -3.05 -8.55 -13.66
N THR A 54 -4.12 -9.05 -13.07
CA THR A 54 -5.49 -8.89 -13.55
C THR A 54 -6.41 -8.31 -12.49
N LEU A 55 -5.92 -8.08 -11.26
CA LEU A 55 -6.70 -7.42 -10.22
C LEU A 55 -6.84 -5.93 -10.51
N ALA A 56 -8.03 -5.41 -10.23
CA ALA A 56 -8.36 -4.01 -10.45
C ALA A 56 -7.43 -3.08 -9.62
N PRO A 57 -6.87 -2.00 -10.18
CA PRO A 57 -6.07 -1.03 -9.45
C PRO A 57 -6.74 -0.51 -8.17
N ARG A 58 -8.06 -0.28 -8.21
CA ARG A 58 -8.84 0.12 -7.03
C ARG A 58 -8.76 -0.93 -5.90
N LEU A 59 -8.93 -2.21 -6.23
CA LEU A 59 -8.88 -3.30 -5.25
C LEU A 59 -7.49 -3.39 -4.60
N LEU A 60 -6.44 -3.36 -5.42
CA LEU A 60 -5.05 -3.40 -4.94
C LEU A 60 -4.76 -2.22 -4.01
N GLU A 61 -5.28 -1.05 -4.32
CA GLU A 61 -5.10 0.14 -3.49
C GLU A 61 -5.86 0.07 -2.16
N LEU A 62 -7.11 -0.40 -2.16
CA LEU A 62 -7.86 -0.64 -0.92
C LEU A 62 -7.14 -1.63 0.01
N VAL A 63 -6.64 -2.73 -0.55
CA VAL A 63 -5.84 -3.73 0.17
C VAL A 63 -4.56 -3.11 0.74
N ARG A 64 -3.82 -2.34 -0.07
CA ARG A 64 -2.59 -1.67 0.34
C ARG A 64 -2.85 -0.70 1.50
N LEU A 65 -3.91 0.10 1.41
CA LEU A 65 -4.29 1.06 2.46
C LEU A 65 -4.70 0.37 3.76
N ARG A 66 -5.43 -0.75 3.70
CA ARG A 66 -5.78 -1.54 4.89
C ARG A 66 -4.55 -2.11 5.56
N ILE A 67 -3.60 -2.66 4.80
CA ILE A 67 -2.32 -3.14 5.33
C ILE A 67 -1.50 -1.98 5.90
N ALA A 68 -1.45 -0.83 5.22
CA ALA A 68 -0.73 0.35 5.67
C ALA A 68 -1.23 0.85 7.03
N PHE A 69 -2.54 0.79 7.28
CA PHE A 69 -3.13 1.05 8.59
C PHE A 69 -2.60 0.10 9.66
N PHE A 70 -2.59 -1.21 9.44
CA PHE A 70 -2.06 -2.15 10.44
C PHE A 70 -0.56 -2.02 10.66
N ASN A 71 0.17 -1.63 9.61
CA ASN A 71 1.60 -1.33 9.70
C ASN A 71 1.89 0.01 10.38
N GLN A 72 0.89 0.90 10.48
CA GLN A 72 1.08 2.30 10.84
C GLN A 72 2.17 2.98 9.97
N CYS A 73 2.23 2.61 8.68
CA CYS A 73 3.13 3.22 7.71
C CYS A 73 2.54 4.54 7.23
N ARG A 74 3.04 5.66 7.76
CA ARG A 74 2.52 7.01 7.49
C ARG A 74 2.67 7.42 6.03
N SER A 75 3.84 7.22 5.44
CA SER A 75 4.10 7.46 4.00
C SER A 75 3.16 6.65 3.12
N CYS A 76 2.99 5.37 3.45
CA CYS A 76 2.04 4.52 2.74
C CYS A 76 0.59 5.04 2.86
N MET A 77 0.15 5.43 4.06
CA MET A 77 -1.22 5.90 4.28
C MET A 77 -1.50 7.27 3.64
N ALA A 78 -0.49 8.12 3.50
CA ALA A 78 -0.63 9.46 2.93
C ALA A 78 -0.81 9.45 1.40
N VAL A 79 -0.42 8.39 0.70
CA VAL A 79 -0.46 8.34 -0.77
C VAL A 79 -1.74 7.66 -1.28
N ARG A 80 -2.30 8.19 -2.37
CA ARG A 80 -3.25 7.52 -3.27
C ARG A 80 -2.64 7.43 -4.66
N TYR A 81 -2.73 6.28 -5.31
CA TYR A 81 -2.23 6.13 -6.68
C TYR A 81 -3.27 6.57 -7.72
N GLN A 82 -2.82 7.34 -8.72
CA GLN A 82 -3.68 7.84 -9.79
C GLN A 82 -4.41 6.71 -10.52
N SER A 83 -3.75 5.58 -10.78
CA SER A 83 -4.36 4.41 -11.41
C SER A 83 -5.59 3.88 -10.66
N ALA A 84 -5.60 3.97 -9.32
CA ALA A 84 -6.75 3.54 -8.52
C ALA A 84 -7.87 4.59 -8.55
N ILE A 85 -7.52 5.88 -8.57
CA ILE A 85 -8.48 6.99 -8.72
C ILE A 85 -9.17 6.90 -10.09
N ASP A 86 -8.40 6.64 -11.15
CA ASP A 86 -8.92 6.44 -12.51
C ASP A 86 -9.84 5.21 -12.58
N ASP A 87 -9.59 4.21 -11.74
CA ASP A 87 -10.43 3.01 -11.54
C ASP A 87 -11.54 3.21 -10.49
N GLY A 88 -11.88 4.47 -10.20
CA GLY A 88 -13.03 4.85 -9.38
C GLY A 88 -12.81 4.82 -7.88
N LEU A 89 -11.57 4.79 -7.38
CA LEU A 89 -11.29 5.02 -5.96
C LEU A 89 -11.66 6.45 -5.55
N ASP A 90 -12.49 6.57 -4.51
CA ASP A 90 -12.90 7.84 -3.93
C ASP A 90 -12.76 7.82 -2.39
N ASP A 91 -12.97 8.98 -1.77
CA ASP A 91 -12.88 9.11 -0.32
C ASP A 91 -13.92 8.25 0.41
N ALA A 92 -15.09 7.99 -0.17
CA ALA A 92 -16.11 7.13 0.42
C ALA A 92 -15.64 5.67 0.53
N ALA A 93 -14.95 5.17 -0.50
CA ALA A 93 -14.32 3.85 -0.46
C ALA A 93 -13.17 3.77 0.55
N VAL A 94 -12.37 4.83 0.67
CA VAL A 94 -11.30 4.89 1.69
C VAL A 94 -11.90 4.93 3.10
N CYS A 95 -12.95 5.72 3.32
CA CYS A 95 -13.69 5.76 4.59
C CYS A 95 -14.27 4.40 4.99
N SER A 96 -14.70 3.62 4.01
CA SER A 96 -15.20 2.26 4.23
C SER A 96 -14.15 1.30 4.81
N LEU A 97 -12.86 1.63 4.71
CA LEU A 97 -11.79 0.82 5.28
C LEU A 97 -11.78 0.84 6.82
N GLU A 98 -12.51 1.73 7.49
CA GLU A 98 -12.63 1.72 8.95
C GLU A 98 -13.29 0.42 9.44
N ARG A 99 -14.40 0.05 8.78
CA ARG A 99 -15.19 -1.16 9.06
C ARG A 99 -15.59 -1.84 7.74
N PRO A 100 -14.66 -2.53 7.06
CA PRO A 100 -14.89 -3.08 5.72
C PRO A 100 -16.08 -4.05 5.65
N ALA A 101 -16.28 -4.84 6.71
CA ALA A 101 -17.36 -5.84 6.77
C ALA A 101 -18.76 -5.22 6.68
N ASP A 102 -18.93 -3.98 7.16
CA ASP A 102 -20.22 -3.29 7.24
C ASP A 102 -20.42 -2.30 6.07
N ALA A 103 -19.45 -2.16 5.17
CA ALA A 103 -19.43 -1.07 4.21
C ALA A 103 -20.25 -1.35 2.95
N GLU A 104 -21.19 -0.44 2.65
CA GLU A 104 -22.04 -0.48 1.45
C GLU A 104 -21.28 -0.10 0.16
N HIS A 105 -20.22 0.70 0.27
CA HIS A 105 -19.40 1.14 -0.88
C HIS A 105 -18.33 0.13 -1.31
N LEU A 106 -18.34 -1.08 -0.72
CA LEU A 106 -17.47 -2.17 -1.10
C LEU A 106 -18.29 -3.29 -1.73
N SER A 107 -17.77 -3.90 -2.78
CA SER A 107 -18.27 -5.16 -3.33
C SER A 107 -17.98 -6.34 -2.40
N ALA A 108 -18.62 -7.47 -2.64
CA ALA A 108 -18.32 -8.71 -1.91
C ALA A 108 -16.86 -9.15 -2.12
N ALA A 109 -16.36 -9.04 -3.36
CA ALA A 109 -14.96 -9.31 -3.69
C ALA A 109 -13.98 -8.42 -2.91
N GLU A 110 -14.22 -7.10 -2.85
CA GLU A 110 -13.38 -6.18 -2.08
C GLU A 110 -13.41 -6.50 -0.57
N ARG A 111 -14.58 -6.80 0.00
CA ARG A 111 -14.70 -7.19 1.41
C ARG A 111 -13.93 -8.48 1.73
N SER A 112 -14.04 -9.49 0.88
CA SER A 112 -13.33 -10.77 1.04
C SER A 112 -11.81 -10.58 0.96
N ALA A 113 -11.31 -9.81 -0.02
CA ALA A 113 -9.89 -9.47 -0.13
C ALA A 113 -9.37 -8.65 1.06
N LEU A 114 -10.17 -7.70 1.57
CA LEU A 114 -9.81 -6.90 2.74
C LEU A 114 -9.76 -7.73 4.03
N ARG A 115 -10.69 -8.69 4.20
CA ARG A 115 -10.65 -9.66 5.30
C ARG A 115 -9.36 -10.48 5.25
N PHE A 116 -9.00 -11.01 4.09
CA PHE A 116 -7.73 -11.71 3.90
C PHE A 116 -6.53 -10.82 4.22
N ALA A 117 -6.47 -9.61 3.67
CA ALA A 117 -5.36 -8.67 3.87
C ALA A 117 -5.18 -8.27 5.35
N GLU A 118 -6.28 -8.09 6.07
CA GLU A 118 -6.27 -7.82 7.51
C GLU A 118 -5.75 -9.00 8.32
N LEU A 119 -6.25 -10.22 8.06
CA LEU A 119 -5.73 -11.42 8.70
C LEU A 119 -4.25 -11.60 8.37
N PHE A 120 -3.85 -11.39 7.13
CA PHE A 120 -2.45 -11.47 6.71
C PHE A 120 -1.56 -10.50 7.48
N ALA A 121 -2.04 -9.27 7.72
CA ALA A 121 -1.31 -8.26 8.47
C ALA A 121 -1.29 -8.49 9.99
N THR A 122 -2.30 -9.14 10.56
CA THR A 122 -2.52 -9.20 12.02
C THR A 122 -2.36 -10.60 12.62
N ASN A 123 -2.91 -11.63 11.96
CA ASN A 123 -2.89 -13.02 12.41
C ASN A 123 -3.00 -13.99 11.22
N HIS A 124 -1.93 -14.10 10.44
CA HIS A 124 -1.89 -14.97 9.25
C HIS A 124 -2.12 -16.45 9.55
N LEU A 125 -1.95 -16.90 10.81
CA LEU A 125 -2.25 -18.26 11.24
C LEU A 125 -3.75 -18.56 11.35
N ALA A 126 -4.60 -17.53 11.36
CA ALA A 126 -6.05 -17.67 11.30
C ALA A 126 -6.60 -17.68 9.87
N ILE A 127 -5.73 -17.66 8.85
CA ILE A 127 -6.13 -17.87 7.46
C ILE A 127 -6.26 -19.37 7.24
N ASP A 128 -7.50 -19.85 7.25
CA ASP A 128 -7.86 -21.25 7.05
C ASP A 128 -8.51 -21.49 5.67
N ASP A 129 -8.93 -22.74 5.42
CA ASP A 129 -9.57 -23.13 4.17
C ASP A 129 -10.85 -22.31 3.90
N ALA A 130 -11.59 -21.94 4.95
CA ALA A 130 -12.81 -21.15 4.81
C ALA A 130 -12.53 -19.72 4.29
N VAL A 131 -11.39 -19.11 4.67
CA VAL A 131 -10.97 -17.83 4.07
C VAL A 131 -10.68 -17.98 2.57
N TYR A 132 -9.99 -19.05 2.17
CA TYR A 132 -9.68 -19.28 0.76
C TYR A 132 -10.91 -19.68 -0.06
N ASP A 133 -11.84 -20.44 0.52
CA ASP A 133 -13.10 -20.80 -0.12
C ASP A 133 -13.94 -19.56 -0.41
N GLU A 134 -14.04 -18.62 0.53
CA GLU A 134 -14.71 -17.32 0.32
C GLU A 134 -14.01 -16.50 -0.79
N LEU A 135 -12.67 -16.45 -0.81
CA LEU A 135 -11.94 -15.75 -1.87
C LEU A 135 -12.20 -16.36 -3.26
N ARG A 136 -12.31 -17.70 -3.35
CA ARG A 136 -12.58 -18.41 -4.62
C ARG A 136 -13.96 -18.14 -5.19
N GLU A 137 -14.90 -17.62 -4.41
CA GLU A 137 -16.18 -17.13 -4.94
C GLU A 137 -16.01 -15.91 -5.87
N HIS A 138 -14.85 -15.24 -5.81
CA HIS A 138 -14.62 -13.96 -6.46
C HIS A 138 -13.35 -13.91 -7.33
N PHE A 139 -12.34 -14.72 -7.02
CA PHE A 139 -11.02 -14.65 -7.62
C PHE A 139 -10.58 -15.99 -8.23
N SER A 140 -9.88 -15.94 -9.36
CA SER A 140 -9.19 -17.11 -9.92
C SER A 140 -7.94 -17.47 -9.11
N GLU A 141 -7.41 -18.69 -9.26
CA GLU A 141 -6.16 -19.11 -8.60
C GLU A 141 -4.98 -18.17 -8.91
N ASP A 142 -4.87 -17.69 -10.16
CA ASP A 142 -3.84 -16.72 -10.55
C ASP A 142 -4.02 -15.38 -9.81
N GLN A 143 -5.26 -14.92 -9.66
CA GLN A 143 -5.60 -13.71 -8.90
C GLN A 143 -5.35 -13.88 -7.39
N LEU A 144 -5.52 -15.08 -6.83
CA LEU A 144 -5.19 -15.36 -5.44
C LEU A 144 -3.68 -15.26 -5.19
N VAL A 145 -2.85 -15.73 -6.14
CA VAL A 145 -1.39 -15.56 -6.09
C VAL A 145 -1.03 -14.08 -6.18
N GLU A 146 -1.62 -13.35 -7.13
CA GLU A 146 -1.42 -11.91 -7.29
C GLU A 146 -1.75 -11.13 -6.01
N LEU A 147 -2.93 -11.38 -5.42
CA LEU A 147 -3.37 -10.78 -4.16
C LEU A 147 -2.39 -11.08 -3.02
N GLY A 148 -1.98 -12.34 -2.89
CA GLY A 148 -1.04 -12.78 -1.85
C GLY A 148 0.33 -12.11 -1.96
N VAL A 149 0.88 -12.02 -3.17
CA VAL A 149 2.16 -11.35 -3.42
C VAL A 149 2.04 -9.85 -3.16
N HIS A 150 0.95 -9.21 -3.59
CA HIS A 150 0.68 -7.80 -3.30
C HIS A 150 0.62 -7.53 -1.80
N CYS A 151 -0.11 -8.38 -1.05
CA CYS A 151 -0.16 -8.32 0.41
C CYS A 151 1.23 -8.49 1.04
N ALA A 152 2.05 -9.43 0.56
CA ALA A 152 3.39 -9.68 1.08
C ALA A 152 4.31 -8.46 0.88
N VAL A 153 4.30 -7.85 -0.31
CA VAL A 153 5.08 -6.65 -0.61
C VAL A 153 4.60 -5.47 0.23
N ALA A 154 3.29 -5.20 0.26
CA ALA A 154 2.71 -4.11 1.04
C ALA A 154 3.01 -4.25 2.53
N LEU A 155 2.92 -5.47 3.07
CA LEU A 155 3.18 -5.76 4.47
C LEU A 155 4.66 -5.55 4.79
N GLY A 156 5.55 -6.21 4.06
CA GLY A 156 6.99 -6.19 4.31
C GLY A 156 7.58 -4.79 4.16
N ILE A 157 7.35 -4.15 3.01
CA ILE A 157 7.87 -2.81 2.72
C ILE A 157 7.23 -1.76 3.63
N GLY A 158 5.93 -1.87 3.91
CA GLY A 158 5.24 -0.95 4.82
C GLY A 158 5.79 -1.01 6.24
N ARG A 159 6.07 -2.21 6.78
CA ARG A 159 6.71 -2.36 8.10
C ARG A 159 8.13 -1.79 8.10
N LEU A 160 8.89 -2.00 7.03
CA LEU A 160 10.23 -1.41 6.91
C LEU A 160 10.16 0.12 6.90
N ALA A 161 9.33 0.71 6.04
CA ALA A 161 9.16 2.16 5.95
C ALA A 161 8.71 2.78 7.29
N ALA A 162 7.76 2.15 7.98
CA ALA A 162 7.36 2.56 9.33
C ALA A 162 8.52 2.45 10.33
N SER A 163 9.26 1.33 10.30
CA SER A 163 10.42 1.10 11.17
C SER A 163 11.60 2.03 10.86
N TRP A 164 11.67 2.60 9.66
CA TRP A 164 12.69 3.57 9.28
C TRP A 164 12.27 5.01 9.56
N ASP A 165 11.04 5.25 10.05
CA ASP A 165 10.50 6.59 10.30
C ASP A 165 10.56 7.47 9.05
N VAL A 166 10.20 6.93 7.88
CA VAL A 166 10.15 7.70 6.63
C VAL A 166 9.00 8.69 6.70
N SER A 167 9.30 9.92 7.06
CA SER A 167 8.33 10.98 7.32
C SER A 167 8.52 12.23 6.45
N ASP A 168 9.49 12.20 5.54
CA ASP A 168 9.78 13.33 4.66
C ASP A 168 8.63 13.55 3.67
N ASP A 169 8.32 14.81 3.37
CA ASP A 169 7.24 15.26 2.46
C ASP A 169 5.80 14.84 2.86
N LEU A 170 5.60 14.29 4.06
CA LEU A 170 4.26 13.94 4.55
C LEU A 170 3.34 15.17 4.70
N PRO A 171 2.03 15.03 4.42
CA PRO A 171 1.04 16.02 4.82
C PRO A 171 1.07 16.28 6.33
N GLU A 172 0.72 17.50 6.76
CA GLU A 172 0.80 17.90 8.18
C GLU A 172 0.01 16.97 9.10
N THR A 173 -1.17 16.52 8.66
CA THR A 173 -2.03 15.59 9.42
C THR A 173 -1.39 14.21 9.62
N ALA A 174 -0.51 13.77 8.71
CA ALA A 174 0.21 12.50 8.80
C ALA A 174 1.48 12.58 9.68
N ALA A 175 1.89 13.78 10.11
CA ALA A 175 3.07 14.00 10.96
C ALA A 175 2.80 13.78 12.46
N SER A 176 1.53 13.79 12.93
CA SER A 176 1.13 13.60 14.33
C SER A 176 1.58 12.26 14.94
N SER A 177 1.96 12.19 16.21
CA SER A 177 2.36 10.94 16.91
C SER A 177 1.23 9.96 17.22
N GLU A 178 -0.03 10.33 16.97
CA GLU A 178 -1.19 9.48 17.21
C GLU A 178 -1.34 8.37 16.16
N ARG A 179 -2.20 7.39 16.47
CA ARG A 179 -2.50 6.28 15.55
C ARG A 179 -3.21 6.85 14.32
N LEU A 180 -2.56 6.78 13.17
CA LEU A 180 -3.08 7.33 11.92
C LEU A 180 -3.96 6.28 11.24
N ALA A 181 -4.99 6.76 10.54
CA ALA A 181 -5.81 5.94 9.67
C ALA A 181 -6.08 6.66 8.34
N PRO A 182 -6.07 5.93 7.21
CA PRO A 182 -6.18 6.56 5.88
C PRO A 182 -7.54 7.23 5.63
N TRP A 183 -8.58 6.89 6.42
CA TRP A 183 -9.91 7.51 6.36
C TRP A 183 -10.06 8.78 7.20
N ASN A 184 -9.08 9.09 8.06
CA ASN A 184 -9.10 10.27 8.95
C ASN A 184 -7.90 11.19 8.72
N SER A 185 -7.20 11.06 7.60
CA SER A 185 -5.99 11.81 7.28
C SER A 185 -6.04 12.37 5.86
N GLU A 186 -5.41 13.52 5.64
CA GLU A 186 -5.22 14.02 4.29
C GLU A 186 -4.40 13.02 3.46
N SER A 187 -4.68 13.00 2.16
CA SER A 187 -3.93 12.19 1.21
C SER A 187 -3.46 13.03 0.03
N VAL A 188 -2.41 12.55 -0.62
CA VAL A 188 -1.82 13.16 -1.79
C VAL A 188 -1.76 12.12 -2.91
N VAL A 189 -1.88 12.60 -4.14
CA VAL A 189 -1.84 11.73 -5.31
C VAL A 189 -0.39 11.49 -5.71
N ALA A 190 -0.06 10.22 -5.99
CA ALA A 190 1.17 9.80 -6.65
C ALA A 190 0.84 9.28 -8.05
N THR A 191 1.74 9.50 -9.00
CA THR A 191 1.50 9.24 -10.42
C THR A 191 1.33 7.74 -10.71
N GLY A 192 2.00 6.88 -9.94
CA GLY A 192 1.73 5.43 -9.89
C GLY A 192 2.13 4.64 -11.12
#